data_AF-A0A0A8XCA1-F1
#
_entry.id   AF-A0A0A8XCA1-F1
#
_cell.length_a   1.000
_cell.length_b   1.000
_cell.length_c   1.000
_cell.angle_alpha   90.00
_cell.angle_beta   90.00
_cell.angle_gamma   90.00
#
_symmetry.space_group_name_H-M   'P 1'
#
loop_
_entity.id
_entity.type
_entity.pdbx_description
1 polymer ?
#
loop_
_entity_poly.entity_id
_entity_poly.type
_entity_poly.pdbx_seq_one_letter_code
_entity_poly.pdbx_strand_id
1 'polypeptide(L)'
;MKKDFKTSALVILIVITAIALLDNARTSKTTAELKENRDELIQKVATLEKEIEQRSSETDELKRDNDRLAVNLSDMEEEVTASQSSVRYQDFLDAVGVVEAYKAAGDFKEVTDLIALQNLSGYSTSDKEGNCPCSFTFKNSTLEWNPGVVLNLSEFNIEKGKIILTYLTVEDLEDDYQFVIVRGEGFFDLTEKWRIEDIRLIEKEGSEL
;
A
#
# COMPACT_ATOMS: atom_id res chain seq x y z
N MET A 1 -107.57 1.11 -2.54
CA MET A 1 -106.51 1.50 -1.59
C MET A 1 -105.49 0.43 -1.20
N LYS A 2 -105.74 -0.90 -1.30
CA LYS A 2 -104.73 -1.95 -1.00
C LYS A 2 -103.84 -2.37 -2.19
N LYS A 3 -104.22 -2.06 -3.44
CA LYS A 3 -103.46 -2.43 -4.65
C LYS A 3 -102.33 -1.44 -4.93
N ASP A 4 -102.56 -0.14 -4.80
CA ASP A 4 -101.57 0.89 -5.15
C ASP A 4 -100.35 0.94 -4.20
N PHE A 5 -100.55 0.59 -2.92
CA PHE A 5 -99.44 0.55 -1.95
C PHE A 5 -98.46 -0.61 -2.23
N LYS A 6 -98.96 -1.76 -2.72
CA LYS A 6 -98.11 -2.90 -3.09
C LYS A 6 -97.30 -2.62 -4.35
N THR A 7 -97.90 -1.97 -5.35
CA THR A 7 -97.19 -1.60 -6.59
C THR A 7 -96.16 -0.50 -6.32
N SER A 8 -96.51 0.50 -5.51
CA SER A 8 -95.59 1.61 -5.19
C SER A 8 -94.42 1.14 -4.31
N ALA A 9 -94.67 0.27 -3.32
CA ALA A 9 -93.61 -0.32 -2.50
C ALA A 9 -92.65 -1.21 -3.33
N LEU A 10 -93.17 -1.95 -4.32
CA LEU A 10 -92.35 -2.79 -5.20
C LEU A 10 -91.45 -1.95 -6.11
N VAL A 11 -91.94 -0.83 -6.65
CA VAL A 11 -91.15 0.09 -7.47
C VAL A 11 -90.02 0.73 -6.66
N ILE A 12 -90.31 1.17 -5.43
CA ILE A 12 -89.29 1.74 -4.53
C ILE A 12 -88.21 0.69 -4.20
N LEU A 13 -88.60 -0.57 -3.96
CA LEU A 13 -87.66 -1.64 -3.66
C LEU A 13 -86.75 -1.96 -4.86
N ILE A 14 -87.29 -1.93 -6.08
CA ILE A 14 -86.50 -2.11 -7.32
C ILE A 14 -85.48 -0.97 -7.48
N VAL A 15 -85.88 0.28 -7.20
CA VAL A 15 -84.98 1.44 -7.29
C VAL A 15 -83.85 1.35 -6.25
N ILE A 16 -84.16 0.99 -5.00
CA ILE A 16 -83.14 0.83 -3.95
C ILE A 16 -82.19 -0.33 -4.29
N THR A 17 -82.71 -1.44 -4.82
CA THR A 17 -81.88 -2.58 -5.24
C THR A 17 -80.98 -2.20 -6.42
N ALA A 18 -81.49 -1.43 -7.39
CA ALA A 18 -80.71 -0.94 -8.52
C ALA A 18 -79.60 0.03 -8.08
N ILE A 19 -79.89 0.94 -7.14
CA ILE A 19 -78.89 1.86 -6.56
C ILE A 19 -77.83 1.07 -5.78
N ALA A 20 -78.23 0.10 -4.96
CA ALA A 20 -77.30 -0.74 -4.22
C ALA A 20 -76.40 -1.58 -5.14
N LEU A 21 -76.93 -2.10 -6.25
CA LEU A 21 -76.15 -2.81 -7.26
C LEU A 21 -75.20 -1.87 -8.03
N LEU A 22 -75.62 -0.65 -8.34
CA LEU A 22 -74.79 0.36 -8.99
C LEU A 22 -73.66 0.86 -8.08
N ASP A 23 -73.93 1.09 -6.80
CA ASP A 23 -72.92 1.48 -5.81
C ASP A 23 -71.95 0.33 -5.53
N ASN A 24 -72.43 -0.91 -5.42
CA ASN A 24 -71.55 -2.06 -5.23
C ASN A 24 -70.66 -2.31 -6.46
N ALA A 25 -71.18 -2.10 -7.68
CA ALA A 25 -70.41 -2.22 -8.92
C ALA A 25 -69.40 -1.07 -9.11
N ARG A 26 -69.74 0.16 -8.70
CA ARG A 26 -68.79 1.29 -8.70
C ARG A 26 -67.69 1.06 -7.66
N THR A 27 -68.05 0.75 -6.42
CA THR A 27 -67.07 0.53 -5.35
C THR A 27 -66.15 -0.65 -5.66
N SER A 28 -66.64 -1.73 -6.27
CA SER A 28 -65.78 -2.85 -6.67
C SER A 28 -64.81 -2.47 -7.78
N LYS A 29 -65.23 -1.65 -8.76
CA LYS A 29 -64.37 -1.13 -9.82
C LYS A 29 -63.29 -0.20 -9.27
N THR A 30 -63.64 0.75 -8.41
CA THR A 30 -62.64 1.63 -7.78
C THR A 30 -61.68 0.87 -6.89
N THR A 31 -62.15 -0.17 -6.18
CA THR A 31 -61.30 -1.01 -5.32
C THR A 31 -60.36 -1.89 -6.15
N ALA A 32 -60.82 -2.38 -7.31
CA ALA A 32 -59.99 -3.13 -8.25
C ALA A 32 -58.89 -2.25 -8.87
N GLU A 33 -59.26 -1.05 -9.35
CA GLU A 33 -58.30 -0.06 -9.88
C GLU A 33 -57.29 0.39 -8.80
N LEU A 34 -57.73 0.59 -7.55
CA LEU A 34 -56.81 0.91 -6.44
C LEU A 34 -55.83 -0.23 -6.15
N LYS A 35 -56.30 -1.48 -6.24
CA LYS A 35 -55.48 -2.66 -5.98
C LYS A 35 -54.45 -2.85 -7.09
N GLU A 36 -54.84 -2.68 -8.35
CA GLU A 36 -53.96 -2.72 -9.50
C GLU A 36 -52.88 -1.63 -9.41
N ASN A 37 -53.26 -0.39 -9.12
CA ASN A 37 -52.29 0.71 -8.93
C ASN A 37 -51.34 0.46 -7.75
N ARG A 38 -51.83 -0.13 -6.65
CA ARG A 38 -51.00 -0.51 -5.51
C ARG A 38 -49.98 -1.58 -5.90
N ASP A 39 -50.42 -2.62 -6.61
CA ASP A 39 -49.58 -3.73 -7.02
C ASP A 39 -48.51 -3.24 -8.04
N GLU A 40 -48.89 -2.35 -8.97
CA GLU A 40 -47.95 -1.68 -9.89
C GLU A 40 -46.93 -0.82 -9.13
N LEU A 41 -47.37 -0.07 -8.11
CA LEU A 41 -46.48 0.79 -7.32
C LEU A 41 -45.51 -0.05 -6.48
N ILE A 42 -45.96 -1.15 -5.89
CA ILE A 42 -45.10 -2.11 -5.17
C ILE A 42 -44.04 -2.67 -6.12
N GLN A 43 -44.43 -3.03 -7.35
CA GLN A 43 -43.50 -3.56 -8.35
C GLN A 43 -42.46 -2.50 -8.78
N LYS A 44 -42.87 -1.25 -8.96
CA LYS A 44 -41.96 -0.13 -9.26
C LYS A 44 -40.99 0.15 -8.13
N VAL A 45 -41.45 0.15 -6.88
CA VAL A 45 -40.59 0.35 -5.70
C VAL A 45 -39.56 -0.77 -5.60
N ALA A 46 -39.98 -2.04 -5.72
CA ALA A 46 -39.08 -3.18 -5.67
C ALA A 46 -38.02 -3.14 -6.79
N THR A 47 -38.41 -2.65 -7.98
CA THR A 47 -37.47 -2.48 -9.11
C THR A 47 -36.45 -1.37 -8.83
N LEU A 48 -36.91 -0.22 -8.32
CA LEU A 48 -36.04 0.90 -7.96
C LEU A 48 -35.09 0.57 -6.81
N GLU A 49 -35.56 -0.14 -5.78
CA GLU A 49 -34.71 -0.61 -4.68
C GLU A 49 -33.57 -1.50 -5.21
N LYS A 50 -33.88 -2.43 -6.12
CA LYS A 50 -32.89 -3.29 -6.75
C LYS A 50 -31.87 -2.51 -7.60
N GLU A 51 -32.33 -1.52 -8.38
CA GLU A 51 -31.44 -0.67 -9.17
C GLU A 51 -30.53 0.20 -8.28
N ILE A 52 -31.05 0.71 -7.16
CA ILE A 52 -30.27 1.49 -6.19
C ILE A 52 -29.21 0.61 -5.54
N GLU A 53 -29.56 -0.61 -5.12
CA GLU A 53 -28.62 -1.55 -4.50
C GLU A 53 -27.51 -1.94 -5.48
N GLN A 54 -27.86 -2.20 -6.75
CA GLN A 54 -26.88 -2.46 -7.80
C GLN A 54 -25.95 -1.26 -8.02
N ARG A 55 -26.48 -0.04 -8.21
CA ARG A 55 -25.66 1.16 -8.38
C ARG A 55 -24.78 1.47 -7.17
N SER A 56 -25.26 1.19 -5.96
CA SER A 56 -24.47 1.33 -4.73
C SER A 56 -23.27 0.39 -4.78
N SER A 57 -23.48 -0.89 -5.14
CA SER A 57 -22.39 -1.87 -5.23
C SER A 57 -21.36 -1.50 -6.31
N GLU A 58 -21.80 -1.02 -7.48
CA GLU A 58 -20.93 -0.53 -8.55
C GLU A 58 -20.12 0.69 -8.10
N THR A 59 -20.71 1.60 -7.31
CA THR A 59 -20.02 2.77 -6.77
C THR A 59 -18.94 2.37 -5.75
N ASP A 60 -19.24 1.39 -4.89
CA ASP A 60 -18.28 0.88 -3.91
C ASP A 60 -17.13 0.12 -4.56
N GLU A 61 -17.37 -0.55 -5.69
CA GLU A 61 -16.34 -1.20 -6.49
C GLU A 61 -15.46 -0.16 -7.20
N LEU A 62 -16.06 0.83 -7.86
CA LEU A 62 -15.34 1.94 -8.48
C LEU A 62 -14.47 2.71 -7.49
N LYS A 63 -14.97 2.93 -6.26
CA LYS A 63 -14.19 3.59 -5.21
C LYS A 63 -12.97 2.77 -4.82
N ARG A 64 -13.13 1.45 -4.61
CA ARG A 64 -12.01 0.55 -4.29
C ARG A 64 -10.98 0.48 -5.41
N ASP A 65 -11.43 0.43 -6.67
CA ASP A 65 -10.53 0.44 -7.82
C ASP A 65 -9.77 1.76 -7.94
N ASN A 66 -10.44 2.89 -7.69
CA ASN A 66 -9.80 4.20 -7.68
C ASN A 66 -8.76 4.32 -6.55
N ASP A 67 -9.07 3.85 -5.34
CA ASP A 67 -8.14 3.82 -4.21
C ASP A 67 -6.92 2.93 -4.54
N ARG A 68 -7.12 1.77 -5.17
CA ARG A 68 -6.02 0.89 -5.62
C ARG A 68 -5.18 1.54 -6.71
N LEU A 69 -5.81 2.20 -7.67
CA LEU A 69 -5.10 2.91 -8.75
C LEU A 69 -4.27 4.07 -8.20
N ALA A 70 -4.78 4.81 -7.21
CA ALA A 70 -4.02 5.89 -6.57
C ALA A 70 -2.76 5.38 -5.85
N VAL A 71 -2.86 4.25 -5.14
CA VAL A 71 -1.70 3.60 -4.52
C VAL A 71 -0.69 3.17 -5.57
N ASN A 72 -1.13 2.43 -6.60
CA ASN A 72 -0.25 1.96 -7.67
C ASN A 72 0.44 3.12 -8.41
N LEU A 73 -0.25 4.26 -8.58
CA LEU A 73 0.30 5.43 -9.25
C LEU A 73 1.37 6.10 -8.39
N SER A 74 1.17 6.16 -7.07
CA SER A 74 2.20 6.62 -6.11
C SER A 74 3.43 5.72 -6.13
N ASP A 75 3.24 4.39 -6.12
CA ASP A 75 4.34 3.42 -6.16
C ASP A 75 5.11 3.53 -7.49
N MET A 76 4.40 3.66 -8.61
CA MET A 76 5.01 3.89 -9.92
C MET A 76 5.75 5.24 -10.01
N GLU A 77 5.21 6.31 -9.44
CA GLU A 77 5.91 7.60 -9.40
C GLU A 77 7.20 7.50 -8.58
N GLU A 78 7.19 6.79 -7.45
CA GLU A 78 8.38 6.50 -6.67
C GLU A 78 9.40 5.69 -7.50
N GLU A 79 8.96 4.62 -8.17
CA GLU A 79 9.82 3.79 -9.04
C GLU A 79 10.38 4.56 -10.25
N VAL A 80 9.59 5.44 -10.86
CA VAL A 80 10.04 6.30 -11.96
C VAL A 80 11.06 7.32 -11.44
N THR A 81 10.84 7.91 -10.27
CA THR A 81 11.79 8.87 -9.66
C THR A 81 13.10 8.16 -9.29
N ALA A 82 12.99 6.95 -8.73
CA ALA A 82 14.09 6.05 -8.43
C ALA A 82 14.87 5.60 -9.70
N SER A 83 14.17 5.39 -10.81
CA SER A 83 14.77 5.02 -12.11
C SER A 83 15.35 6.23 -12.85
N GLN A 84 14.81 7.43 -12.63
CA GLN A 84 15.32 8.70 -13.17
C GLN A 84 16.56 9.21 -12.42
N SER A 85 16.83 8.70 -11.21
CA SER A 85 18.13 8.81 -10.54
C SER A 85 19.17 7.98 -11.31
N SER A 86 19.58 8.47 -12.48
CA SER A 86 20.64 7.85 -13.27
C SER A 86 21.96 8.00 -12.50
N VAL A 87 22.33 6.97 -11.73
CA VAL A 87 23.66 6.84 -11.15
C VAL A 87 24.66 6.97 -12.29
N ARG A 88 25.47 8.03 -12.29
CA ARG A 88 26.48 8.26 -13.31
C ARG A 88 27.68 7.38 -13.02
N TYR A 89 28.53 7.16 -14.03
CA TYR A 89 29.80 6.48 -13.82
C TYR A 89 30.66 7.14 -12.71
N GLN A 90 30.58 8.47 -12.58
CA GLN A 90 31.25 9.18 -11.49
C GLN A 90 30.66 8.82 -10.11
N ASP A 91 29.34 8.66 -10.00
CA ASP A 91 28.71 8.26 -8.74
C ASP A 91 29.14 6.84 -8.34
N PHE A 92 29.31 5.93 -9.31
CA PHE A 92 29.91 4.62 -9.06
C PHE A 92 31.34 4.72 -8.54
N LEU A 93 32.20 5.53 -9.18
CA LEU A 93 33.57 5.74 -8.71
C LEU A 93 33.62 6.35 -7.31
N ASP A 94 32.75 7.31 -7.03
CA ASP A 94 32.65 7.96 -5.72
C ASP A 94 32.20 6.94 -4.66
N ALA A 95 31.22 6.09 -4.97
CA ALA A 95 30.76 5.02 -4.08
C ALA A 95 31.84 3.95 -3.80
N VAL A 96 32.59 3.53 -4.82
CA VAL A 96 33.77 2.68 -4.64
C VAL A 96 34.80 3.37 -3.75
N GLY A 97 35.04 4.67 -3.97
CA GLY A 97 35.92 5.48 -3.14
C GLY A 97 35.53 5.52 -1.66
N VAL A 98 34.23 5.47 -1.35
CA VAL A 98 33.74 5.37 0.04
C VAL A 98 34.14 4.04 0.68
N VAL A 99 33.99 2.91 -0.03
CA VAL A 99 34.37 1.60 0.52
C VAL A 99 35.89 1.46 0.61
N GLU A 100 36.64 1.99 -0.34
CA GLU A 100 38.11 2.02 -0.24
C GLU A 100 38.58 2.91 0.92
N ALA A 101 37.90 4.03 1.20
CA ALA A 101 38.16 4.83 2.40
C ALA A 101 37.80 4.07 3.68
N TYR A 102 36.72 3.27 3.68
CA TYR A 102 36.35 2.40 4.80
C TYR A 102 37.46 1.38 5.11
N LYS A 103 38.02 0.76 4.05
CA LYS A 103 39.14 -0.19 4.15
C LYS A 103 40.42 0.45 4.66
N ALA A 104 40.68 1.70 4.24
CA ALA A 104 41.89 2.43 4.57
C ALA A 104 41.83 3.19 5.90
N ALA A 105 40.66 3.31 6.52
CA ALA A 105 40.46 4.06 7.77
C ALA A 105 41.37 3.50 8.88
N GLY A 106 42.16 4.39 9.49
CA GLY A 106 43.11 4.03 10.55
C GLY A 106 42.46 3.96 11.93
N ASP A 107 41.31 4.62 12.10
CA ASP A 107 40.55 4.59 13.34
C ASP A 107 39.02 4.60 13.09
N PHE A 108 38.26 4.27 14.13
CA PHE A 108 36.81 4.15 14.05
C PHE A 108 36.10 5.49 13.86
N LYS A 109 36.74 6.59 14.27
CA LYS A 109 36.17 7.93 14.11
C LYS A 109 36.14 8.32 12.64
N GLU A 110 37.21 8.06 11.91
CA GLU A 110 37.29 8.26 10.45
C GLU A 110 36.19 7.50 9.73
N VAL A 111 35.96 6.24 10.12
CA VAL A 111 34.96 5.40 9.47
C VAL A 111 33.52 5.81 9.81
N THR A 112 33.28 6.40 10.98
CA THR A 112 31.95 6.89 11.38
C THR A 112 31.43 7.97 10.43
N ASP A 113 32.34 8.79 9.86
CA ASP A 113 31.98 9.79 8.86
C ASP A 113 31.65 9.19 7.50
N LEU A 114 31.96 7.92 7.24
CA LEU A 114 31.55 7.25 6.01
C LEU A 114 30.13 6.70 6.10
N ILE A 115 29.54 6.65 7.30
CA ILE A 115 28.21 6.09 7.54
C ILE A 115 27.12 7.15 7.39
N ALA A 116 26.03 6.80 6.70
CA ALA A 116 24.86 7.64 6.53
C ALA A 116 24.03 7.66 7.82
N LEU A 117 23.60 8.85 8.23
CA LEU A 117 22.84 9.03 9.48
C LEU A 117 21.45 8.37 9.42
N GLN A 118 20.83 8.30 8.25
CA GLN A 118 19.41 7.94 8.09
C GLN A 118 19.03 6.54 8.61
N ASN A 119 19.95 5.57 8.52
CA ASN A 119 19.73 4.18 8.95
C ASN A 119 20.65 3.75 10.10
N LEU A 120 21.48 4.66 10.62
CA LEU A 120 22.33 4.41 11.76
C LEU A 120 21.52 4.52 13.05
N SER A 121 21.31 3.39 13.74
CA SER A 121 20.67 3.36 15.06
C SER A 121 21.65 3.74 16.17
N GLY A 122 22.94 3.49 15.96
CA GLY A 122 24.01 3.87 16.88
C GLY A 122 25.32 3.18 16.55
N TYR A 123 26.35 3.50 17.33
CA TYR A 123 27.63 2.82 17.27
C TYR A 123 28.13 2.54 18.69
N SER A 124 28.95 1.49 18.84
CA SER A 124 29.67 1.21 20.08
C SER A 124 31.17 1.36 19.86
N THR A 125 31.85 1.98 20.81
CA THR A 125 33.32 2.09 20.84
C THR A 125 33.96 1.15 21.86
N SER A 126 33.20 0.23 22.44
CA SER A 126 33.69 -0.71 23.45
C SER A 126 32.75 -1.90 23.65
N ASP A 127 33.31 -3.08 23.87
CA ASP A 127 32.59 -4.25 24.39
C ASP A 127 32.46 -4.20 25.92
N LYS A 128 31.87 -5.26 26.50
CA LYS A 128 31.72 -5.42 27.95
C LYS A 128 33.05 -5.54 28.70
N GLU A 129 34.14 -5.86 28.01
CA GLU A 129 35.49 -6.02 28.56
C GLU A 129 36.33 -4.74 28.41
N GLY A 130 35.80 -3.72 27.73
CA GLY A 130 36.49 -2.46 27.46
C GLY A 130 37.45 -2.52 26.27
N ASN A 131 37.42 -3.60 25.47
CA ASN A 131 38.09 -3.67 24.18
C ASN A 131 37.21 -3.00 23.12
N CYS A 132 37.77 -2.54 22.01
CA CYS A 132 36.96 -2.04 20.89
C CYS A 132 36.79 -3.13 19.83
N PRO A 133 35.73 -3.97 19.87
CA PRO A 133 35.07 -4.35 18.64
C PRO A 133 34.11 -3.20 18.33
N CYS A 134 34.69 -2.11 17.83
CA CYS A 134 33.91 -0.94 17.49
C CYS A 134 32.84 -1.39 16.49
N SER A 135 31.57 -1.06 16.70
CA SER A 135 30.49 -1.65 15.90
C SER A 135 29.48 -0.61 15.47
N PHE A 136 28.87 -0.85 14.33
CA PHE A 136 27.73 -0.09 13.83
C PHE A 136 26.47 -0.90 14.02
N THR A 137 25.46 -0.29 14.63
CA THR A 137 24.10 -0.82 14.66
C THR A 137 23.29 -0.04 13.64
N PHE A 138 23.01 -0.68 12.52
CA PHE A 138 22.05 -0.20 11.54
C PHE A 138 20.63 -0.60 11.99
N LYS A 139 19.61 -0.19 11.24
CA LYS A 139 18.23 -0.54 11.55
C LYS A 139 17.96 -2.05 11.57
N ASN A 140 18.62 -2.79 10.69
CA ASN A 140 18.35 -4.21 10.45
C ASN A 140 19.52 -5.14 10.81
N SER A 141 20.69 -4.59 11.14
CA SER A 141 21.93 -5.34 11.29
C SER A 141 22.82 -4.67 12.34
N THR A 142 23.71 -5.46 12.94
CA THR A 142 24.85 -4.92 13.71
C THR A 142 26.10 -5.57 13.17
N LEU A 143 27.10 -4.76 12.87
CA LEU A 143 28.36 -5.20 12.30
C LEU A 143 29.51 -4.70 13.15
N GLU A 144 30.41 -5.61 13.52
CA GLU A 144 31.72 -5.23 14.05
C GLU A 144 32.57 -4.64 12.93
N TRP A 145 33.15 -3.47 13.19
CA TRP A 145 34.05 -2.82 12.26
C TRP A 145 35.37 -3.58 12.24
N ASN A 146 35.61 -4.27 11.13
CA ASN A 146 36.88 -4.90 10.84
C ASN A 146 37.23 -4.61 9.37
N PRO A 147 37.95 -3.53 9.07
CA PRO A 147 38.25 -3.14 7.69
C PRO A 147 39.22 -4.12 7.01
N GLY A 148 40.02 -4.85 7.79
CA GLY A 148 41.03 -5.78 7.29
C GLY A 148 40.46 -7.05 6.64
N VAL A 149 39.18 -7.33 6.81
CA VAL A 149 38.53 -8.51 6.21
C VAL A 149 37.98 -8.25 4.81
N VAL A 150 37.89 -6.98 4.39
CA VAL A 150 37.27 -6.58 3.12
C VAL A 150 38.32 -6.57 2.00
N LEU A 151 38.12 -7.38 0.97
CA LEU A 151 39.06 -7.59 -0.13
C LEU A 151 38.66 -6.79 -1.38
N ASN A 152 38.41 -7.48 -2.49
CA ASN A 152 38.14 -6.89 -3.80
C ASN A 152 36.64 -6.82 -4.07
N LEU A 153 36.23 -5.79 -4.82
CA LEU A 153 34.89 -5.69 -5.38
C LEU A 153 34.63 -6.87 -6.33
N SER A 154 33.59 -7.65 -6.08
CA SER A 154 33.15 -8.75 -6.95
C SER A 154 32.01 -8.32 -7.87
N GLU A 155 31.03 -7.61 -7.32
CA GLU A 155 29.79 -7.26 -8.02
C GLU A 155 29.33 -5.85 -7.65
N PHE A 156 28.62 -5.20 -8.57
CA PHE A 156 27.87 -3.99 -8.28
C PHE A 156 26.46 -4.06 -8.86
N ASN A 157 25.51 -3.46 -8.16
CA ASN A 157 24.15 -3.25 -8.65
C ASN A 157 23.67 -1.82 -8.31
N ILE A 158 22.65 -1.35 -9.02
CA ILE A 158 21.98 -0.08 -8.74
C ILE A 158 20.50 -0.35 -8.51
N GLU A 159 20.01 -0.02 -7.32
CA GLU A 159 18.63 -0.26 -6.94
C GLU A 159 18.06 0.98 -6.27
N LYS A 160 16.98 1.52 -6.83
CA LYS A 160 16.22 2.63 -6.24
C LYS A 160 17.08 3.83 -5.79
N GLY A 161 18.01 4.26 -6.64
CA GLY A 161 18.95 5.36 -6.33
C GLY A 161 20.07 5.01 -5.35
N LYS A 162 20.19 3.75 -4.96
CA LYS A 162 21.28 3.22 -4.13
C LYS A 162 22.29 2.50 -5.01
N ILE A 163 23.56 2.56 -4.62
CA ILE A 163 24.63 1.79 -5.25
C ILE A 163 24.98 0.66 -4.30
N ILE A 164 24.81 -0.57 -4.75
CA ILE A 164 25.09 -1.77 -3.97
C ILE A 164 26.42 -2.31 -4.47
N LEU A 165 27.39 -2.45 -3.56
CA LEU A 165 28.73 -2.94 -3.87
C LEU A 165 29.04 -4.17 -3.04
N THR A 166 29.25 -5.31 -3.70
CA THR A 166 29.63 -6.56 -3.05
C THR A 166 31.14 -6.70 -3.07
N TYR A 167 31.74 -6.89 -1.90
CA TYR A 167 33.16 -7.14 -1.73
C TYR A 167 33.38 -8.53 -1.15
N LEU A 168 34.34 -9.23 -1.75
CA LEU A 168 34.84 -10.49 -1.20
C LEU A 168 35.44 -10.25 0.19
N THR A 169 35.28 -11.23 1.08
CA THR A 169 35.94 -11.22 2.39
C THR A 169 37.00 -12.32 2.50
N VAL A 170 37.85 -12.23 3.54
CA VAL A 170 38.83 -13.28 3.86
C VAL A 170 38.17 -14.66 4.02
N GLU A 171 38.91 -15.73 3.72
CA GLU A 171 38.39 -17.11 3.73
C GLU A 171 37.78 -17.52 5.08
N ASP A 172 38.31 -17.02 6.20
CA ASP A 172 37.85 -17.33 7.56
C ASP A 172 36.47 -16.75 7.91
N LEU A 173 35.92 -15.85 7.08
CA LEU A 173 34.53 -15.39 7.22
C LEU A 173 33.59 -16.23 6.36
N GLU A 174 32.42 -16.57 6.90
CA GLU A 174 31.40 -17.33 6.18
C GLU A 174 30.75 -16.52 5.04
N ASP A 175 30.60 -15.21 5.25
CA ASP A 175 29.87 -14.31 4.36
C ASP A 175 30.77 -13.24 3.72
N ASP A 176 30.41 -12.83 2.50
CA ASP A 176 30.90 -11.63 1.85
C ASP A 176 30.14 -10.39 2.31
N TYR A 177 30.74 -9.20 2.13
CA TYR A 177 30.15 -7.94 2.57
C TYR A 177 29.51 -7.21 1.39
N GLN A 178 28.22 -6.90 1.55
CA GLN A 178 27.48 -6.06 0.62
C GLN A 178 27.24 -4.69 1.23
N PHE A 179 27.92 -3.67 0.70
CA PHE A 179 27.79 -2.28 1.10
C PHE A 179 26.65 -1.62 0.33
N VAL A 180 25.69 -1.05 1.06
CA VAL A 180 24.61 -0.26 0.48
C VAL A 180 24.98 1.21 0.58
N ILE A 181 25.18 1.87 -0.55
CA ILE A 181 25.67 3.24 -0.63
C ILE A 181 24.54 4.17 -1.08
N VAL A 182 24.34 5.26 -0.34
CA VAL A 182 23.28 6.26 -0.58
C VAL A 182 23.84 7.67 -0.50
N ARG A 183 23.17 8.63 -1.12
CA ARG A 183 23.43 10.05 -0.83
C ARG A 183 22.76 10.42 0.49
N GLY A 184 23.53 10.99 1.40
CA GLY A 184 23.01 11.43 2.69
C GLY A 184 24.03 12.18 3.53
N GLU A 185 23.55 12.67 4.67
CA GLU A 185 24.35 13.30 5.70
C GLU A 185 25.01 12.23 6.60
N GLY A 186 26.17 12.54 7.17
CA GLY A 186 26.87 11.69 8.12
C GLY A 186 26.78 12.22 9.54
N PHE A 187 27.43 11.54 10.48
CA PHE A 187 27.32 11.88 11.91
C PHE A 187 28.04 13.18 12.28
N PHE A 188 29.31 13.37 11.87
CA PHE A 188 30.04 14.62 12.14
C PHE A 188 30.10 15.57 10.94
N ASP A 189 29.78 15.08 9.75
CA ASP A 189 29.72 15.84 8.50
C ASP A 189 28.32 15.80 7.90
N LEU A 190 27.60 16.93 7.97
CA LEU A 190 26.24 17.08 7.44
C LEU A 190 26.20 17.36 5.94
N THR A 191 27.34 17.34 5.23
CA THR A 191 27.34 17.53 3.79
C THR A 191 26.71 16.33 3.09
N GLU A 192 25.77 16.57 2.17
CA GLU A 192 25.19 15.50 1.36
C GLU A 192 26.22 14.93 0.38
N LYS A 193 26.58 13.65 0.58
CA LYS A 193 27.49 12.90 -0.30
C LYS A 193 27.20 11.40 -0.21
N TRP A 194 27.85 10.61 -1.04
CA TRP A 194 27.76 9.14 -0.98
C TRP A 194 28.32 8.61 0.34
N ARG A 195 27.55 7.77 1.02
CA ARG A 195 27.83 7.21 2.34
C ARG A 195 27.24 5.80 2.47
N ILE A 196 27.80 5.00 3.37
CA ILE A 196 27.35 3.65 3.69
C ILE A 196 26.07 3.75 4.53
N GLU A 197 24.97 3.28 3.98
CA GLU A 197 23.68 3.18 4.67
C GLU A 197 23.56 1.91 5.51
N ASP A 198 24.13 0.81 5.01
CA ASP A 198 24.04 -0.52 5.59
C ASP A 198 25.20 -1.38 5.07
N ILE A 199 25.58 -2.38 5.86
CA ILE A 199 26.52 -3.42 5.46
C ILE A 199 25.84 -4.76 5.75
N ARG A 200 25.56 -5.50 4.69
CA ARG A 200 24.86 -6.79 4.75
C ARG A 200 25.86 -7.92 4.59
N LEU A 201 25.58 -9.02 5.26
CA LEU A 201 26.28 -10.28 5.08
C LEU A 201 25.55 -11.07 4.00
N ILE A 202 26.29 -11.54 3.00
CA ILE A 202 25.76 -12.38 1.93
C ILE A 202 26.58 -13.66 1.81
N GLU A 203 25.91 -14.77 1.51
CA GLU A 203 26.57 -16.05 1.33
C GLU A 203 27.58 -16.01 0.18
N LYS A 204 28.77 -16.58 0.40
CA LYS A 204 29.83 -16.66 -0.62
C LYS A 204 29.40 -17.53 -1.81
N GLU A 205 29.71 -17.08 -3.02
CA GLU A 205 29.48 -17.89 -4.22
C GLU A 205 30.29 -19.21 -4.15
N GLY A 206 29.57 -20.34 -4.21
CA GLY A 206 30.18 -21.68 -4.15
C GLY A 206 30.30 -22.29 -2.75
N SER A 207 29.72 -21.66 -1.73
CA SER A 207 29.47 -22.30 -0.43
C SER A 207 28.58 -23.54 -0.63
N GLU A 208 29.11 -24.74 -0.38
CA GLU A 208 28.30 -25.97 -0.38
C GLU A 208 27.52 -26.05 0.94
N LEU A 209 26.18 -26.13 0.84
CA LEU A 209 25.25 -26.43 1.95
C LEU A 209 25.56 -27.78 2.62
#